data_AF-A0A133VCU1-F1
#
_entry.id   AF-A0A133VCU1-F1
#
_cell.length_a   1.000
_cell.length_b   1.000
_cell.length_c   1.000
_cell.angle_alpha   90.00
_cell.angle_beta   90.00
_cell.angle_gamma   90.00
#
_symmetry.space_group_name_H-M   'P 1'
#
loop_
_entity.id
_entity.type
_entity.pdbx_description
1 polymer ?
#
loop_
_entity_poly.entity_id
_entity_poly.type
_entity_poly.pdbx_seq_one_letter_code
_entity_poly.pdbx_strand_id
1 'polypeptide(L)' 'MSIVVKNMLRKFNLYDLTTHEDREEIDREIEKKTGKNCDAGAKELSEEEFKKIVRKILNREEEREAAYA' A
#
# COMPACT_ATOMS: atom_id res chain seq x y z
N MET A 1 6.26 3.17 8.79
CA MET A 1 6.03 2.14 7.75
C MET A 1 6.83 0.88 8.02
N SER A 2 6.20 -0.29 7.88
CA SER A 2 6.84 -1.62 7.97
C SER A 2 8.05 -1.77 7.01
N ILE A 3 9.11 -2.46 7.47
CA ILE A 3 10.26 -2.81 6.62
C ILE A 3 9.85 -3.82 5.54
N VAL A 4 8.94 -4.76 5.86
CA VAL A 4 8.43 -5.76 4.93
C VAL A 4 7.65 -5.08 3.80
N VAL A 5 6.73 -4.17 4.15
CA VAL A 5 5.94 -3.41 3.17
C VAL A 5 6.85 -2.56 2.29
N LYS A 6 7.85 -1.88 2.88
CA LYS A 6 8.86 -1.13 2.13
C LYS A 6 9.60 -1.99 1.10
N ASN A 7 10.01 -3.19 1.50
CA ASN A 7 10.72 -4.12 0.62
C ASN A 7 9.82 -4.65 -0.50
N MET A 8 8.54 -4.92 -0.22
CA MET A 8 7.59 -5.33 -1.25
C MET A 8 7.31 -4.21 -2.25
N LEU A 9 7.11 -2.98 -1.79
CA LEU A 9 6.97 -1.81 -2.67
C LEU A 9 8.17 -1.65 -3.60
N ARG A 10 9.39 -1.81 -3.08
CA ARG A 10 10.61 -1.78 -3.89
C ARG A 10 10.69 -2.94 -4.87
N LYS A 11 10.39 -4.17 -4.42
CA LYS A 11 10.39 -5.37 -5.26
C LYS A 11 9.46 -5.22 -6.47
N PHE A 12 8.35 -4.51 -6.31
CA PHE A 12 7.37 -4.30 -7.38
C PHE A 12 7.50 -2.96 -8.10
N ASN A 13 8.57 -2.18 -7.87
CA ASN A 13 8.76 -0.83 -8.43
C ASN A 13 7.61 0.14 -8.15
N LEU A 14 6.93 -0.02 -7.00
CA LEU A 14 5.82 0.83 -6.55
C LEU A 14 6.28 1.88 -5.53
N TYR A 15 7.47 1.74 -4.96
CA TYR A 15 7.94 2.62 -3.88
C TYR A 15 8.00 4.09 -4.31
N ASP A 16 8.54 4.37 -5.49
CA ASP A 16 8.70 5.75 -5.99
C ASP A 16 7.38 6.34 -6.52
N LEU A 17 6.35 5.50 -6.70
CA LEU A 17 4.99 5.93 -7.05
C LEU A 17 4.13 6.24 -5.81
N THR A 18 4.64 6.00 -4.61
CA THR A 18 3.90 6.21 -3.36
C THR A 18 4.48 7.36 -2.56
N THR A 19 3.62 8.25 -2.08
CA THR A 19 3.95 9.30 -1.12
C THR A 19 4.20 8.72 0.28
N HIS A 20 4.55 9.57 1.25
CA HIS A 20 4.60 9.12 2.64
C HIS A 20 3.22 8.73 3.17
N GLU A 21 2.18 9.49 2.81
CA GLU A 21 0.81 9.25 3.26
C GLU A 21 0.24 7.96 2.65
N ASP A 22 0.52 7.70 1.37
CA ASP A 22 0.17 6.44 0.71
C ASP A 22 0.73 5.24 1.46
N ARG A 23 1.99 5.34 1.86
CA ARG A 23 2.69 4.26 2.58
C ARG A 23 2.07 4.00 3.95
N GLU A 24 1.58 5.04 4.63
CA GLU A 24 0.81 4.87 5.87
C GLU A 24 -0.58 4.29 5.62
N GLU A 25 -1.26 4.68 4.53
CA GLU A 25 -2.56 4.10 4.17
C GLU A 25 -2.43 2.63 3.75
N ILE A 26 -1.35 2.26 3.04
CA ILE A 26 -1.04 0.88 2.66
C ILE A 26 -0.88 0.02 3.91
N ASP A 27 -0.09 0.48 4.88
CA ASP A 27 0.09 -0.20 6.16
C ASP A 27 -1.27 -0.41 6.86
N ARG A 28 -2.09 0.64 6.99
CA ARG A 28 -3.43 0.55 7.61
C ARG A 28 -4.37 -0.43 6.89
N GLU A 29 -4.38 -0.43 5.56
CA GLU A 29 -5.24 -1.33 4.79
C GLU A 29 -4.76 -2.79 4.83
N ILE A 30 -3.45 -3.03 4.93
CA ILE A 30 -2.92 -4.37 5.19
C ILE A 30 -3.41 -4.85 6.54
N GLU A 31 -3.25 -4.05 7.61
CA GLU A 31 -3.66 -4.44 8.96
C GLU A 31 -5.15 -4.71 9.06
N LYS A 32 -5.96 -3.87 8.42
CA LYS A 32 -7.41 -4.02 8.36
C LYS A 32 -7.84 -5.27 7.60
N LYS A 33 -7.17 -5.60 6.49
CA LYS A 33 -7.52 -6.76 5.66
C LYS A 33 -7.11 -8.07 6.32
N THR A 34 -5.97 -8.12 7.00
CA THR A 34 -5.44 -9.36 7.60
C THR A 34 -5.79 -9.50 9.08
N GLY A 35 -6.24 -8.44 9.75
CA GLY A 35 -6.48 -8.40 11.20
C GLY A 35 -5.19 -8.58 12.02
N LYS A 36 -4.04 -8.31 11.41
CA LYS A 36 -2.69 -8.54 11.95
C LYS A 36 -1.86 -7.28 11.77
N ASN A 37 -0.74 -7.17 12.47
CA ASN A 37 0.20 -6.07 12.21
C ASN A 37 0.75 -6.12 10.78
N CYS A 38 1.25 -4.99 10.27
CA CYS A 38 1.76 -4.86 8.90
C CYS A 38 2.79 -5.95 8.52
N ASP A 39 3.72 -6.28 9.42
CA ASP A 39 4.79 -7.24 9.12
C ASP A 39 4.29 -8.68 8.94
N ALA A 40 3.29 -9.11 9.72
CA ALA A 40 2.67 -10.42 9.57
C ALA A 40 1.66 -10.42 8.42
N GLY A 41 0.84 -9.36 8.32
CA GLY A 41 -0.16 -9.22 7.26
C GLY A 41 0.46 -9.19 5.86
N ALA A 42 1.54 -8.44 5.67
CA ALA A 42 2.22 -8.34 4.37
C ALA A 42 2.80 -9.68 3.88
N LYS A 43 3.16 -10.58 4.79
CA LYS A 43 3.67 -11.93 4.43
C LYS A 43 2.57 -12.89 4.01
N GLU A 44 1.33 -12.64 4.42
CA GLU A 44 0.17 -13.48 4.12
C GLU A 44 -0.53 -13.08 2.82
N LEU A 45 -0.27 -11.86 2.34
CA LEU A 45 -0.80 -11.40 1.07
C LEU A 45 -0.05 -12.04 -0.10
N SER A 46 -0.81 -12.52 -1.07
CA SER A 46 -0.26 -12.79 -2.39
C SER A 46 0.23 -11.50 -3.05
N GLU A 47 1.12 -11.65 -4.05
CA GLU A 47 1.60 -10.52 -4.84
C GLU A 47 0.44 -9.72 -5.48
N GLU A 48 -0.57 -10.39 -5.99
CA GLU A 48 -1.73 -9.75 -6.61
C GLU A 48 -2.56 -8.96 -5.60
N GLU A 49 -2.78 -9.53 -4.41
CA GLU A 49 -3.52 -8.83 -3.35
C GLU A 49 -2.78 -7.58 -2.87
N PHE A 50 -1.47 -7.69 -2.68
CA PHE A 50 -0.64 -6.54 -2.32
C PHE A 50 -0.72 -5.43 -3.37
N LYS A 51 -0.52 -5.79 -4.65
CA LYS A 51 -0.62 -4.83 -5.77
C LYS A 51 -2.01 -4.20 -5.86
N LYS A 52 -3.07 -4.97 -5.58
CA LYS A 52 -4.46 -4.46 -5.59
C LYS A 52 -4.70 -3.45 -4.48
N ILE A 53 -4.14 -3.64 -3.29
CA ILE A 53 -4.22 -2.67 -2.19
C ILE A 53 -3.53 -1.37 -2.60
N VAL A 54 -2.28 -1.47 -3.08
CA VAL A 54 -1.49 -0.29 -3.46
C VAL A 54 -2.18 0.50 -4.58
N ARG A 55 -2.64 -0.16 -5.65
CA ARG A 55 -3.36 0.51 -6.75
C ARG A 55 -4.65 1.18 -6.30
N LYS A 56 -5.40 0.57 -5.37
CA LYS A 56 -6.63 1.17 -4.84
C LYS A 56 -6.35 2.51 -4.12
N ILE A 57 -5.19 2.61 -3.45
CA ILE A 57 -4.79 3.81 -2.73
C ILE A 57 -4.29 4.87 -3.72
N LEU A 58 -3.41 4.49 -4.65
CA LEU A 58 -2.91 5.40 -5.69
C LEU A 58 -4.04 5.98 -6.56
N ASN A 59 -4.99 5.15 -7.00
CA ASN A 59 -6.13 5.63 -7.79
C ASN A 59 -7.03 6.58 -6.99
N ARG A 60 -7.12 6.42 -5.66
CA ARG A 60 -7.88 7.34 -4.80
C ARG A 60 -7.22 8.71 -4.71
N GLU A 61 -5.89 8.76 -4.70
CA GLU A 61 -5.14 10.02 -4.72
C GLU A 61 -5.33 10.74 -6.06
N GLU A 62 -5.23 10.02 -7.18
CA GLU A 62 -5.48 10.59 -8.51
C GLU A 62 -6.90 11.19 -8.62
N GLU A 63 -7.90 10.48 -8.10
CA GLU A 63 -9.28 10.98 -8.04
C GLU A 63 -9.42 12.20 -7.11
N ARG A 64 -8.68 12.25 -6.00
CA ARG A 64 -8.66 13.43 -5.11
C ARG A 64 -8.00 14.62 -5.80
N GLU A 65 -6.82 14.45 -6.40
CA GLU A 65 -6.16 15.53 -7.14
C GLU A 65 -7.06 16.05 -8.26
N ALA A 66 -7.69 15.17 -9.03
CA ALA A 66 -8.62 15.57 -10.09
C ALA A 66 -9.89 16.28 -9.57
N ALA A 67 -10.35 15.99 -8.36
CA ALA A 67 -11.51 16.64 -7.77
C ALA A 67 -11.21 18.05 -7.20
N TYR A 68 -9.94 18.37 -6.96
CA TYR A 68 -9.49 19.67 -6.43
C TYR A 68 -8.76 20.55 -7.46
N ALA A 69 -8.58 20.06 -8.70
CA ALA A 69 -8.00 20.79 -9.84
C ALA A 69 -9.07 21.56 -10.65
#